data_AF-A0A536WJ36-F1
#
_entry.id   AF-A0A536WJ36-F1
#
_cell.length_a   1.000
_cell.length_b   1.000
_cell.length_c   1.000
_cell.angle_alpha   90.00
_cell.angle_beta   90.00
_cell.angle_gamma   90.00
#
_symmetry.space_group_name_H-M   'P 1'
#
loop_
_entity.id
_entity.type
_entity.pdbx_description
1 polymer ?
#
loop_
_entity_poly.entity_id
_entity_poly.type
_entity_poly.pdbx_seq_one_letter_code
_entity_poly.pdbx_strand_id
1 'polypeptide(L)'
;MKKIVFGIVCAALLLAPPAFAQKKSLVVGMGSADAGKLDPHIASTTPDKGLLSWMFNGLVRVREFTADDAAYSIKRASNKATSSYSNDYSAVDKVEVLDKSTLKITLKNPVAGFLGYVANVNGGNMICKKAAEEMGENFAKKPIGT
;
A
#
# COMPACT_ATOMS: atom_id res chain seq x y z
N MET A 1 -29.95 -10.88 45.18
CA MET A 1 -29.46 -9.49 45.15
C MET A 1 -28.37 -9.24 44.09
N LYS A 2 -27.40 -10.15 43.87
CA LYS A 2 -26.31 -9.97 42.87
C LYS A 2 -26.77 -9.87 41.39
N LYS A 3 -27.90 -10.49 41.01
CA LYS A 3 -28.41 -10.45 39.62
C LYS A 3 -29.06 -9.11 39.22
N ILE A 4 -29.55 -8.34 40.20
CA ILE A 4 -30.19 -7.03 39.95
C ILE A 4 -29.13 -5.94 39.75
N VAL A 5 -28.00 -6.03 40.47
CA VAL A 5 -26.87 -5.10 40.30
C VAL A 5 -26.21 -5.25 38.93
N PHE A 6 -26.12 -6.48 38.39
CA PHE A 6 -25.55 -6.71 37.05
C PHE A 6 -26.43 -6.15 35.92
N GLY A 7 -27.76 -6.21 36.07
CA GLY A 7 -28.69 -5.66 35.08
C GLY A 7 -28.66 -4.14 34.97
N ILE A 8 -28.45 -3.44 36.08
CA ILE A 8 -28.39 -1.97 36.12
C ILE A 8 -27.07 -1.44 35.52
N VAL A 9 -25.96 -2.16 35.66
CA VAL A 9 -24.69 -1.80 35.05
C VAL A 9 -24.72 -1.97 33.52
N CYS A 10 -25.38 -3.01 33.00
CA CYS A 10 -25.55 -3.19 31.56
C CYS A 10 -26.49 -2.15 30.93
N ALA A 11 -27.53 -1.69 31.64
CA ALA A 11 -28.41 -0.64 31.15
C ALA A 11 -27.73 0.75 31.07
N ALA A 12 -26.79 1.03 31.98
CA ALA A 12 -26.02 2.28 31.97
C ALA A 12 -24.99 2.34 30.82
N LEU A 13 -24.47 1.20 30.37
CA LEU A 13 -23.55 1.11 29.23
C LEU A 13 -24.25 1.27 27.87
N LEU A 14 -25.55 0.99 27.79
CA LEU A 14 -26.34 1.14 26.56
C LEU A 14 -26.90 2.55 26.33
N LEU A 15 -26.79 3.43 27.34
CA LEU A 15 -27.24 4.83 27.29
C LEU A 15 -26.09 5.85 27.14
N ALA A 16 -24.87 5.39 26.85
CA ALA A 16 -23.76 6.30 26.58
C ALA A 16 -24.00 7.02 25.24
N PRO A 17 -24.18 8.36 25.22
CA PRO A 17 -24.27 9.08 23.96
C PRO A 17 -22.94 8.93 23.20
N PRO A 18 -22.95 8.87 21.85
CA PRO A 18 -21.72 8.83 21.07
C PRO A 18 -20.87 10.05 21.43
N ALA A 19 -19.66 9.79 21.91
CA ALA A 19 -18.67 10.83 22.19
C ALA A 19 -18.22 11.46 20.87
N PHE A 20 -18.92 12.50 20.43
CA PHE A 20 -18.47 13.31 19.32
C PHE A 20 -17.24 14.12 19.76
N ALA A 21 -16.16 14.03 18.97
CA ALA A 21 -14.90 14.70 19.23
C ALA A 21 -15.09 16.20 19.48
N GLN A 22 -14.57 16.69 20.62
CA GLN A 22 -14.86 18.03 21.16
C GLN A 22 -14.23 19.18 20.36
N LYS A 23 -13.32 18.90 19.42
CA LYS A 23 -12.73 19.90 18.51
C LYS A 23 -12.67 19.35 17.09
N LYS A 24 -13.20 20.11 16.13
CA LYS A 24 -13.08 19.86 14.68
C LYS A 24 -11.70 20.25 14.11
N SER A 25 -10.87 20.90 14.93
CA SER A 25 -9.55 21.39 14.56
C SER A 25 -8.48 20.57 15.25
N LEU A 26 -7.63 19.90 14.46
CA LEU A 26 -6.41 19.27 14.93
C LEU A 26 -5.25 20.24 14.70
N VAL A 27 -4.53 20.60 15.76
CA VAL A 27 -3.29 21.39 15.67
C VAL A 27 -2.13 20.42 15.83
N VAL A 28 -1.37 20.23 14.76
CA VAL A 28 -0.24 19.29 14.70
C VAL A 28 1.03 20.12 14.64
N GLY A 29 1.90 19.94 15.63
CA GLY A 29 3.26 20.50 15.62
C GLY A 29 4.28 19.36 15.53
N MET A 30 5.21 19.46 14.59
CA MET A 30 6.39 18.60 14.54
C MET A 30 7.57 19.37 15.13
N GLY A 31 8.30 18.78 16.09
CA GLY A 31 9.49 19.40 16.71
C GLY A 31 10.71 19.40 15.78
N SER A 32 10.53 19.83 14.53
CA SER A 32 11.56 19.87 13.50
C SER A 32 11.61 21.25 12.84
N ALA A 33 12.69 21.54 12.12
CA ALA A 33 12.78 22.76 11.33
C ALA A 33 11.66 22.80 10.28
N ASP A 34 11.26 24.01 9.86
CA ASP A 34 10.23 24.22 8.84
C ASP A 34 10.50 23.37 7.59
N ALA A 35 9.41 22.94 6.93
CA ALA A 35 9.48 22.18 5.71
C ALA A 35 10.20 23.00 4.63
N GLY A 36 11.48 22.69 4.38
CA GLY A 36 12.32 23.46 3.46
C GLY A 36 11.89 23.30 1.99
N LYS A 37 11.20 22.22 1.66
CA LYS A 37 10.66 21.94 0.32
C LYS A 37 9.23 21.40 0.46
N LEU A 38 8.27 22.10 -0.13
CA LEU A 38 6.86 21.71 -0.14
C LEU A 38 6.48 20.84 -1.34
N ASP A 39 7.45 20.52 -2.21
CA ASP A 39 7.25 19.57 -3.31
C ASP A 39 7.45 18.13 -2.80
N PRO A 40 6.39 17.30 -2.75
CA PRO A 40 6.47 15.93 -2.26
C PRO A 40 7.38 15.02 -3.11
N HIS A 41 7.71 15.40 -4.36
CA HIS A 41 8.65 14.65 -5.20
C HIS A 41 10.12 15.01 -4.93
N ILE A 42 10.39 16.14 -4.28
CA ILE A 42 11.76 16.64 -4.01
C ILE A 42 12.09 16.58 -2.51
N ALA A 43 11.07 16.52 -1.66
CA ALA A 43 11.22 16.45 -0.21
C ALA A 43 11.59 15.04 0.27
N SER A 44 12.88 14.80 0.51
CA SER A 44 13.40 13.49 0.91
C SER A 44 13.71 13.37 2.41
N THR A 45 13.61 14.46 3.19
CA THR A 45 13.98 14.46 4.61
C THR A 45 12.88 13.85 5.48
N THR A 46 13.26 13.23 6.60
CA THR A 46 12.33 12.58 7.53
C THR A 46 11.22 13.52 8.06
N PRO A 47 11.50 14.79 8.41
CA PRO A 47 10.47 15.73 8.82
C PRO A 47 9.46 16.05 7.72
N ASP A 48 9.95 16.32 6.52
CA ASP A 48 9.10 16.67 5.38
C ASP A 48 8.15 15.51 5.04
N LYS A 49 8.65 14.26 5.06
CA LYS A 49 7.82 13.08 4.80
C LYS A 49 6.68 12.92 5.80
N GLY A 50 6.89 13.26 7.09
CA GLY A 50 5.83 13.16 8.09
C GLY A 50 4.70 14.18 7.86
N LEU A 51 5.07 15.45 7.63
CA LEU A 51 4.09 16.53 7.42
C LEU A 51 3.41 16.43 6.06
N LEU A 52 4.17 16.21 4.98
CA LEU A 52 3.64 16.09 3.63
C LEU A 52 2.77 14.84 3.48
N SER A 53 3.10 13.72 4.13
CA SER A 53 2.23 12.53 4.17
C SER A 53 0.86 12.87 4.78
N TRP A 54 0.80 13.67 5.85
CA TRP A 54 -0.47 14.07 6.46
C TRP A 54 -1.27 15.05 5.60
N MET A 55 -0.61 15.99 4.93
CA MET A 55 -1.26 16.96 4.04
C MET A 55 -1.74 16.33 2.74
N PHE A 56 -0.92 15.48 2.12
CA PHE A 56 -1.14 14.99 0.77
C PHE A 56 -1.81 13.62 0.72
N ASN A 57 -1.70 12.72 1.71
CA ASN A 57 -2.42 11.43 1.60
C ASN A 57 -3.96 11.60 1.66
N GLY A 58 -4.45 12.70 2.22
CA GLY A 58 -5.89 13.05 2.14
C GLY A 58 -6.32 13.58 0.77
N LEU A 59 -5.40 14.20 0.01
CA LEU A 59 -5.64 14.83 -1.30
C LEU A 59 -5.26 13.91 -2.48
N VAL A 60 -4.23 13.10 -2.28
CA VAL A 60 -3.71 12.09 -3.19
C VAL A 60 -4.29 10.78 -2.70
N ARG A 61 -5.46 10.42 -3.22
CA ARG A 61 -5.99 9.06 -3.08
C ARG A 61 -5.11 8.11 -3.87
N VAL A 62 -3.93 7.79 -3.35
CA VAL A 62 -3.19 6.61 -3.79
C VAL A 62 -4.11 5.44 -3.48
N ARG A 63 -4.63 4.80 -4.53
CA ARG A 63 -5.47 3.62 -4.38
C ARG A 63 -4.70 2.62 -3.53
N GLU A 64 -5.39 2.01 -2.58
CA GLU A 64 -4.81 0.93 -1.78
C GLU A 64 -4.22 -0.14 -2.70
N PHE A 65 -2.96 -0.48 -2.47
CA PHE A 65 -2.28 -1.55 -3.19
C PHE A 65 -2.86 -2.89 -2.77
N THR A 66 -3.28 -3.69 -3.74
CA THR A 66 -3.92 -4.99 -3.50
C THR A 66 -3.10 -6.14 -4.06
N ALA A 67 -3.41 -7.37 -3.63
CA ALA A 67 -2.82 -8.58 -4.17
C ALA A 67 -3.02 -8.71 -5.71
N ASP A 68 -4.08 -8.13 -6.27
CA ASP A 68 -4.29 -8.04 -7.72
C ASP A 68 -3.22 -7.20 -8.41
N ASP A 69 -2.83 -6.08 -7.80
CA ASP A 69 -1.77 -5.20 -8.31
C ASP A 69 -0.40 -5.90 -8.23
N ALA A 70 -0.16 -6.66 -7.17
CA ALA A 70 1.03 -7.50 -7.03
C ALA A 70 1.08 -8.62 -8.09
N ALA A 71 -0.02 -9.35 -8.28
CA ALA A 71 -0.11 -10.42 -9.26
C ALA A 71 0.07 -9.89 -10.70
N TYR A 72 -0.52 -8.74 -11.00
CA TYR A 72 -0.30 -8.04 -12.26
C TYR A 72 1.16 -7.66 -12.47
N SER A 73 1.80 -7.11 -11.44
CA SER A 73 3.21 -6.71 -11.47
C SER A 73 4.12 -7.90 -11.76
N ILE A 74 3.92 -9.03 -11.07
CA ILE A 74 4.70 -10.27 -11.29
C ILE A 74 4.49 -10.81 -12.70
N LYS A 75 3.25 -10.82 -13.20
CA LYS A 75 2.93 -11.28 -14.56
C LYS A 75 3.60 -10.40 -15.61
N ARG A 76 3.60 -9.08 -15.41
CA ARG A 76 4.30 -8.12 -16.27
C ARG A 76 5.81 -8.32 -16.21
N ALA A 77 6.37 -8.54 -15.02
CA ALA A 77 7.79 -8.80 -14.83
C ALA A 77 8.23 -10.09 -15.53
N SER A 78 7.35 -11.10 -15.59
CA SER A 78 7.59 -12.40 -16.22
C SER A 78 7.50 -12.39 -17.76
N ASN A 79 7.01 -11.30 -18.36
CA ASN A 79 6.82 -11.22 -19.81
C ASN A 79 8.00 -10.50 -20.50
N LYS A 80 8.65 -11.19 -21.44
CA LYS A 80 9.79 -10.68 -22.24
C LYS A 80 9.48 -9.38 -22.99
N ALA A 81 8.22 -9.18 -23.41
CA ALA A 81 7.82 -7.98 -24.12
C ALA A 81 7.76 -6.74 -23.21
N THR A 82 7.59 -6.93 -21.90
CA THR A 82 7.38 -5.85 -20.94
C THR A 82 8.49 -5.71 -19.91
N SER A 83 9.44 -6.64 -19.86
CA SER A 83 10.49 -6.71 -18.85
C SER A 83 11.78 -7.35 -19.40
N SER A 84 12.90 -6.65 -19.24
CA SER A 84 14.23 -7.21 -19.51
C SER A 84 14.68 -8.26 -18.50
N TYR A 85 13.95 -8.39 -17.37
CA TYR A 85 14.25 -9.29 -16.26
C TYR A 85 13.34 -10.52 -16.22
N SER A 86 12.58 -10.78 -17.30
CA SER A 86 11.63 -11.89 -17.37
C SER A 86 12.25 -13.27 -17.11
N ASN A 87 13.56 -13.42 -17.34
CA ASN A 87 14.27 -14.67 -17.12
C ASN A 87 14.33 -15.05 -15.63
N ASP A 88 14.39 -14.07 -14.73
CA ASP A 88 14.41 -14.29 -13.27
C ASP A 88 13.08 -14.89 -12.77
N TYR A 89 12.01 -14.71 -13.55
CA TYR A 89 10.67 -15.19 -13.26
C TYR A 89 10.30 -16.47 -14.04
N SER A 90 11.23 -17.05 -14.81
CA SER A 90 10.97 -18.24 -15.63
C SER A 90 10.53 -19.48 -14.84
N ALA A 91 10.91 -19.54 -13.56
CA ALA A 91 10.53 -20.58 -12.62
C ALA A 91 9.12 -20.39 -12.03
N VAL A 92 8.45 -19.25 -12.26
CA VAL A 92 7.07 -19.04 -11.81
C VAL A 92 6.14 -19.91 -12.66
N ASP A 93 5.33 -20.73 -12.00
CA ASP A 93 4.28 -21.54 -12.63
C ASP A 93 2.94 -20.82 -12.58
N LYS A 94 2.50 -20.46 -11.36
CA LYS A 94 1.20 -19.82 -11.11
C LYS A 94 1.30 -18.72 -10.09
N VAL A 95 0.50 -17.68 -10.28
CA VAL A 95 0.29 -16.59 -9.31
C VAL A 95 -1.21 -16.50 -9.08
N GLU A 96 -1.64 -16.79 -7.85
CA GLU A 96 -3.04 -16.89 -7.44
C GLU A 96 -3.32 -15.85 -6.37
N VAL A 97 -4.35 -15.02 -6.56
CA VAL A 97 -4.82 -14.08 -5.55
C VAL A 97 -5.80 -14.83 -4.66
N LEU A 98 -5.46 -14.98 -3.37
CA LEU A 98 -6.29 -15.69 -2.40
C LEU A 98 -7.28 -14.73 -1.72
N ASP A 99 -6.83 -13.53 -1.40
CA ASP A 99 -7.64 -12.44 -0.86
C ASP A 99 -7.02 -11.08 -1.22
N LYS A 100 -7.62 -9.97 -0.73
CA LYS A 100 -7.19 -8.61 -1.05
C LYS A 100 -5.71 -8.31 -0.73
N SER A 101 -5.13 -9.01 0.24
CA SER A 101 -3.76 -8.81 0.74
C SER A 101 -2.87 -10.06 0.64
N THR A 102 -3.41 -11.18 0.16
CA THR A 102 -2.72 -12.47 0.10
C THR A 102 -2.61 -12.96 -1.33
N LEU A 103 -1.38 -13.23 -1.76
CA LEU A 103 -1.11 -13.95 -3.00
C LEU A 103 -0.31 -15.24 -2.72
N LYS A 104 -0.54 -16.24 -3.56
CA LYS A 104 0.19 -17.51 -3.57
C LYS A 104 0.95 -17.63 -4.89
N ILE A 105 2.26 -17.83 -4.80
CA ILE A 105 3.12 -18.08 -5.96
C ILE A 105 3.54 -19.55 -5.92
N THR A 106 3.27 -20.27 -7.01
CA THR A 106 3.74 -21.63 -7.22
C THR A 106 4.92 -21.60 -8.19
N LEU A 107 6.02 -22.26 -7.85
CA LEU A 107 7.21 -22.36 -8.69
C LEU A 107 7.30 -23.76 -9.33
N LYS A 108 7.83 -23.83 -10.56
CA LYS A 108 8.07 -25.09 -11.29
C LYS A 108 9.18 -25.91 -10.65
N ASN A 109 10.19 -25.23 -10.13
CA ASN A 109 11.34 -25.82 -9.44
C ASN A 109 11.72 -24.95 -8.24
N PRO A 110 12.35 -25.51 -7.19
CA PRO A 110 12.86 -24.71 -6.07
C PRO A 110 13.89 -23.67 -6.53
N VAL A 111 13.72 -22.41 -6.13
CA VAL A 111 14.65 -21.32 -6.43
C VAL A 111 15.03 -20.62 -5.13
N ALA A 112 16.25 -20.85 -4.65
CA ALA A 112 16.72 -20.33 -3.36
C ALA A 112 16.70 -18.79 -3.29
N GLY A 113 16.94 -18.10 -4.41
CA GLY A 113 16.96 -16.64 -4.50
C GLY A 113 15.62 -15.98 -4.85
N PHE A 114 14.52 -16.73 -4.93
CA PHE A 114 13.26 -16.22 -5.49
C PHE A 114 12.73 -14.99 -4.75
N LEU A 115 12.86 -14.96 -3.42
CA LEU A 115 12.47 -13.81 -2.61
C LEU A 115 13.23 -12.53 -2.97
N GLY A 116 14.49 -12.66 -3.41
CA GLY A 116 15.27 -11.52 -3.89
C GLY A 116 14.74 -10.93 -5.20
N TYR A 117 14.15 -11.76 -6.06
CA TYR A 117 13.59 -11.30 -7.34
C TYR A 117 12.27 -10.57 -7.17
N VAL A 118 11.41 -11.01 -6.24
CA VAL A 118 10.12 -10.38 -5.93
C VAL A 118 10.21 -9.23 -4.91
N ALA A 119 11.40 -8.97 -4.36
CA ALA A 119 11.68 -7.82 -3.52
C ALA A 119 11.81 -6.52 -4.38
N ASN A 120 12.19 -5.41 -3.75
CA ASN A 120 12.33 -4.09 -4.38
C ASN A 120 13.55 -3.96 -5.31
N VAL A 121 13.79 -4.95 -6.18
CA VAL A 121 14.90 -4.98 -7.14
C VAL A 121 14.34 -5.28 -8.53
N ASN A 122 14.71 -4.46 -9.51
CA ASN A 122 14.41 -4.66 -10.93
C ASN A 122 12.92 -4.95 -11.21
N GLY A 123 12.59 -6.19 -11.60
CA GLY A 123 11.24 -6.63 -11.93
C GLY A 123 10.30 -6.79 -10.74
N GLY A 124 10.82 -6.80 -9.50
CA GLY A 124 10.00 -6.94 -8.30
C GLY A 124 9.36 -5.65 -7.80
N ASN A 125 9.60 -4.53 -8.49
CA ASN A 125 8.90 -3.28 -8.23
C ASN A 125 7.42 -3.39 -8.56
N MET A 126 6.59 -3.06 -7.58
CA MET A 126 5.14 -3.16 -7.70
C MET A 126 4.55 -1.92 -8.38
N ILE A 127 3.58 -2.15 -9.27
CA ILE A 127 2.92 -1.10 -10.03
C ILE A 127 1.41 -1.13 -9.85
N CYS A 128 0.78 0.04 -10.02
CA CYS A 128 -0.66 0.14 -10.02
C CYS A 128 -1.23 -0.43 -11.33
N LYS A 129 -2.02 -1.52 -11.24
CA LYS A 129 -2.61 -2.19 -12.41
C LYS A 129 -3.45 -1.23 -13.24
N LYS A 130 -4.34 -0.48 -12.58
CA LYS A 130 -5.26 0.46 -13.23
C LYS A 130 -4.50 1.53 -14.02
N ALA A 131 -3.45 2.09 -13.43
CA ALA A 131 -2.62 3.08 -14.11
C ALA A 131 -1.91 2.50 -15.33
N ALA A 132 -1.40 1.27 -15.23
CA ALA A 132 -0.74 0.59 -16.34
C ALA A 132 -1.71 0.27 -17.49
N GLU A 133 -2.94 -0.14 -17.18
CA GLU A 133 -3.99 -0.40 -18.17
C GLU A 133 -4.49 0.90 -18.84
N GLU A 134 -4.69 1.97 -18.08
CA GLU A 134 -5.15 3.26 -18.61
C GLU A 134 -4.10 3.97 -19.48
N MET A 135 -2.81 3.88 -19.11
CA MET A 135 -1.73 4.56 -19.83
C MET A 135 -1.14 3.75 -20.98
N GLY A 136 -1.32 2.43 -21.00
CA GLY A 136 -0.78 1.54 -22.04
C GLY A 136 0.72 1.74 -22.25
N GLU A 137 1.13 2.00 -23.49
CA GLU A 137 2.55 2.23 -23.84
C GLU A 137 3.16 3.45 -23.14
N ASN A 138 2.35 4.46 -22.82
CA ASN A 138 2.84 5.66 -22.12
C ASN A 138 3.22 5.38 -20.66
N PHE A 139 2.81 4.26 -20.09
CA PHE A 139 3.19 3.86 -18.74
C PHE A 139 4.70 3.78 -18.56
N ALA A 140 5.44 3.34 -19.60
CA ALA A 140 6.90 3.25 -19.56
C ALA A 140 7.59 4.62 -19.35
N LYS A 141 6.95 5.71 -19.78
CA LYS A 141 7.47 7.08 -19.65
C LYS A 141 7.02 7.76 -18.35
N LYS A 142 5.92 7.29 -17.76
CA LYS A 142 5.30 7.85 -16.54
C LYS A 142 4.81 6.72 -15.63
N PRO A 143 5.71 5.90 -15.06
CA PRO A 143 5.29 4.77 -14.24
C PRO A 143 4.66 5.27 -12.94
N ILE A 144 3.53 4.67 -12.58
CA ILE A 144 2.87 4.88 -11.28
C ILE A 144 3.01 3.61 -10.45
N GLY A 145 3.81 3.70 -9.40
CA GLY A 145 4.01 2.67 -8.39
C GLY A 145 3.03 2.79 -7.22
N THR A 146 3.43 2.22 -6.09
CA THR A 146 2.78 2.35 -4.78
C THR A 146 3.33 3.52 -3.98
#